data_AF-A0AAV1ZYE9-F1
#
_entry.id   AF-A0AAV1ZYE9-F1
#
_cell.length_a   1.000
_cell.length_b   1.000
_cell.length_c   1.000
_cell.angle_alpha   90.00
_cell.angle_beta   90.00
_cell.angle_gamma   90.00
#
_symmetry.space_group_name_H-M   'P 1'
#
loop_
_entity.id
_entity.type
_entity.pdbx_description
1 polymer ?
#
loop_
_entity_poly.entity_id
_entity_poly.type
_entity_poly.pdbx_seq_one_letter_code
_entity_poly.pdbx_strand_id
1 'polypeptide(L)'
;MGIQFVAWFFPLYNSLQGFGPKHFWTDCKLIGELKTPKDKQEAIAVGASDVVSFLRSLIADDKFYFDANTSGDSVTGEQDPRGLIRIIVSGVVHQISNCIGVFDCLFGVVKVPDYDLWKIKSIHMKIHVNSPTSGNLAPVSQVPSICL
;
A
#
# COMPACT_ATOMS: atom_id res chain seq x y z
N MET A 1 -17.32 -3.99 3.56
CA MET A 1 -16.01 -4.55 3.16
C MET A 1 -14.95 -3.47 2.93
N GLY A 2 -15.06 -2.61 1.90
CA GLY A 2 -14.05 -1.57 1.64
C GLY A 2 -13.77 -0.63 2.82
N ILE A 3 -14.81 0.00 3.37
CA ILE A 3 -14.66 0.93 4.51
C ILE A 3 -14.09 0.22 5.75
N GLN A 4 -14.54 -0.99 6.06
CA GLN A 4 -14.02 -1.79 7.18
C GLN A 4 -12.53 -2.14 6.99
N PHE A 5 -12.13 -2.48 5.76
CA PHE A 5 -10.73 -2.71 5.43
C PHE A 5 -9.90 -1.44 5.66
N VAL A 6 -10.35 -0.28 5.18
CA VAL A 6 -9.64 1.00 5.35
C VAL A 6 -9.52 1.37 6.84
N ALA A 7 -10.61 1.24 7.60
CA ALA A 7 -10.67 1.52 9.03
C ALA A 7 -9.74 0.61 9.86
N TRP A 8 -9.38 -0.56 9.34
CA TRP A 8 -8.41 -1.47 9.95
C TRP A 8 -6.98 -1.23 9.45
N PHE A 9 -6.79 -1.18 8.13
CA PHE A 9 -5.47 -1.22 7.50
C PHE A 9 -4.64 0.02 7.78
N PHE A 10 -5.18 1.23 7.55
CA PHE A 10 -4.39 2.46 7.67
C PHE A 10 -3.99 2.80 9.10
N PRO A 11 -4.84 2.64 10.13
CA PRO A 11 -4.39 2.79 11.52
C PRO A 11 -3.31 1.78 11.93
N LEU A 12 -3.46 0.51 11.52
CA LEU A 12 -2.46 -0.53 11.74
C LEU A 12 -1.14 -0.21 11.03
N TYR A 13 -1.23 0.27 9.80
CA TYR A 13 -0.09 0.59 8.96
C TYR A 13 0.67 1.83 9.46
N ASN A 14 -0.03 2.95 9.70
CA ASN A 14 0.60 4.18 10.18
C ASN A 14 1.24 4.02 11.57
N SER A 15 0.68 3.16 12.44
CA SER A 15 1.27 2.90 13.75
C SER A 15 2.41 1.88 13.73
N LEU A 16 2.50 1.07 12.67
CA LEU A 16 3.37 -0.11 12.54
C LEU A 16 3.26 -1.16 13.66
N GLN A 17 2.38 -0.98 14.64
CA GLN A 17 2.22 -1.86 15.79
C GLN A 17 1.48 -3.12 15.39
N GLY A 18 2.16 -4.27 15.40
CA GLY A 18 1.57 -5.53 14.95
C GLY A 18 1.35 -5.63 13.43
N PHE A 19 1.81 -4.62 12.66
CA PHE A 19 1.91 -4.67 11.21
C PHE A 19 2.97 -5.70 10.81
N GLY A 20 2.73 -6.53 9.79
CA GLY A 20 3.70 -7.57 9.43
C GLY A 20 3.18 -8.61 8.44
N PRO A 21 4.02 -9.60 8.09
CA PRO A 21 3.76 -10.51 6.97
C PRO A 21 2.49 -11.35 7.12
N LYS A 22 2.02 -11.57 8.35
CA LYS A 22 0.79 -12.34 8.66
C LYS A 22 -0.48 -11.79 7.99
N HIS A 23 -0.51 -10.50 7.65
CA HIS A 23 -1.65 -9.83 7.00
C HIS A 23 -1.67 -10.01 5.47
N PHE A 24 -0.60 -10.57 4.92
CA PHE A 24 -0.38 -10.73 3.49
C PHE A 24 -0.34 -12.20 3.10
N TRP A 25 -0.66 -12.50 1.84
CA TRP A 25 -0.32 -13.79 1.24
C TRP A 25 1.18 -13.92 1.08
N THR A 26 1.71 -15.14 1.19
CA THR A 26 3.16 -15.41 1.12
C THR A 26 3.80 -14.89 -0.15
N ASP A 27 3.06 -14.92 -1.26
CA ASP A 27 3.43 -14.44 -2.60
C ASP A 27 2.78 -13.08 -2.94
N CYS A 28 2.46 -12.26 -1.93
CA CYS A 28 1.91 -10.94 -2.15
C CYS A 28 2.84 -10.09 -3.02
N LYS A 29 2.26 -9.31 -3.94
CA LYS A 29 3.02 -8.40 -4.81
C LYS A 29 2.63 -6.96 -4.56
N LEU A 30 3.63 -6.09 -4.44
CA LEU A 30 3.43 -4.64 -4.41
C LEU A 30 4.10 -4.00 -5.63
N ILE A 31 3.39 -3.06 -6.25
CA ILE A 31 3.94 -2.11 -7.22
C ILE A 31 3.75 -0.72 -6.63
N GLY A 32 4.85 0.01 -6.41
CA GLY A 32 4.87 1.35 -5.86
C GLY A 32 5.33 2.35 -6.91
N GLU A 33 4.63 3.46 -7.04
CA GLU A 33 5.02 4.61 -7.86
C GLU A 33 5.08 5.85 -6.98
N LEU A 34 6.19 6.59 -7.01
CA LEU A 34 6.35 7.87 -6.34
C LEU A 34 6.67 8.92 -7.38
N LYS A 35 5.81 9.93 -7.50
CA LYS A 35 6.03 11.11 -8.31
C LYS A 35 6.30 12.29 -7.38
N THR A 36 7.41 12.97 -7.61
CA THR A 36 7.74 14.25 -7.00
C THR A 36 7.77 15.33 -8.09
N PRO A 37 7.91 16.63 -7.76
CA PRO A 37 8.02 17.66 -8.78
C PRO A 37 9.27 17.51 -9.67
N LYS A 38 10.29 16.78 -9.21
CA LYS A 38 11.58 16.65 -9.88
C LYS A 38 11.81 15.28 -10.54
N ASP A 39 11.11 14.25 -10.07
CA ASP A 39 11.44 12.86 -10.40
C ASP A 39 10.20 11.94 -10.35
N LYS A 40 10.30 10.80 -11.02
CA LYS A 40 9.34 9.69 -10.93
C LYS A 40 10.11 8.39 -10.67
N GLN A 41 9.75 7.71 -9.60
CA GLN A 41 10.35 6.44 -9.20
C GLN A 41 9.31 5.34 -9.18
N GLU A 42 9.74 4.12 -9.51
CA GLU A 42 8.92 2.92 -9.47
C GLU A 42 9.66 1.82 -8.73
N ALA A 43 8.94 1.04 -7.94
CA ALA A 43 9.47 -0.07 -7.18
C ALA A 43 8.52 -1.27 -7.23
N ILE A 44 9.10 -2.46 -7.17
CA ILE A 44 8.36 -3.71 -7.09
C ILE A 44 8.88 -4.50 -5.88
N ALA A 45 7.98 -4.97 -5.03
CA ALA A 45 8.28 -5.90 -3.97
C ALA A 45 7.46 -7.17 -4.14
N VAL A 46 8.08 -8.34 -3.94
CA VAL A 46 7.45 -9.64 -4.10
C VAL A 46 7.68 -10.47 -2.85
N GLY A 47 6.60 -11.03 -2.31
CA GLY A 47 6.62 -11.78 -1.08
C GLY A 47 6.22 -10.93 0.13
N ALA A 48 5.54 -11.56 1.09
CA ALA A 48 4.98 -10.88 2.26
C ALA A 48 6.02 -10.06 3.04
N SER A 49 7.24 -10.58 3.21
CA SER A 49 8.31 -9.91 3.96
C SER A 49 8.81 -8.65 3.26
N ASP A 50 9.05 -8.72 1.96
CA ASP A 50 9.59 -7.60 1.17
C ASP A 50 8.53 -6.50 1.01
N VAL A 51 7.27 -6.88 0.79
CA VAL A 51 6.14 -5.95 0.77
C VAL A 51 6.02 -5.22 2.10
N VAL A 52 6.14 -5.93 3.23
CA VAL A 52 6.11 -5.33 4.56
C VAL A 52 7.30 -4.41 4.79
N SER A 53 8.50 -4.80 4.34
CA SER A 53 9.70 -3.98 4.46
C SER A 53 9.56 -2.68 3.67
N PHE A 54 9.08 -2.76 2.43
CA PHE A 54 8.79 -1.60 1.58
C PHE A 54 7.79 -0.65 2.23
N LEU A 55 6.64 -1.18 2.68
CA LEU A 55 5.62 -0.35 3.33
C LEU A 55 6.17 0.27 4.62
N ARG A 56 6.94 -0.50 5.40
CA ARG A 56 7.58 0.02 6.62
C ARG A 56 8.51 1.19 6.34
N SER A 57 9.31 1.18 5.28
CA SER A 57 10.25 2.27 5.00
C SER A 57 9.53 3.59 4.75
N LEU A 58 8.36 3.56 4.09
CA LEU A 58 7.55 4.76 3.86
C LEU A 58 7.15 5.46 5.17
N ILE A 59 6.82 4.69 6.21
CA ILE A 59 6.43 5.25 7.51
C ILE A 59 7.65 5.54 8.39
N ALA A 60 8.57 4.58 8.50
CA ALA A 60 9.68 4.62 9.44
C ALA A 60 10.82 5.52 8.96
N ASP A 61 11.14 5.51 7.67
CA ASP A 61 12.29 6.20 7.11
C ASP A 61 11.84 7.52 6.47
N ASP A 62 10.83 7.49 5.59
CA ASP A 62 10.32 8.68 4.89
C ASP A 62 9.34 9.52 5.74
N LYS A 63 8.92 9.02 6.90
CA LYS A 63 7.99 9.70 7.83
C LYS A 63 6.64 10.05 7.21
N PHE A 64 6.19 9.26 6.23
CA PHE A 64 4.86 9.42 5.66
C PHE A 64 3.79 8.99 6.65
N TYR A 65 2.66 9.68 6.57
CA TYR A 65 1.43 9.32 7.24
C TYR A 65 0.32 9.32 6.20
N PHE A 66 -0.32 8.17 6.01
CA PHE A 66 -1.36 7.99 5.00
C PHE A 66 -2.72 8.24 5.63
N ASP A 67 -3.34 9.35 5.27
CA ASP A 67 -4.70 9.70 5.71
C ASP A 67 -5.68 9.33 4.59
N ALA A 68 -6.23 8.12 4.70
CA ALA A 68 -7.16 7.57 3.72
C ALA A 68 -8.52 8.26 3.82
N ASN A 69 -9.08 8.67 2.69
CA ASN A 69 -10.42 9.25 2.69
C ASN A 69 -11.47 8.15 2.91
N THR A 70 -12.23 8.27 3.99
CA THR A 70 -13.30 7.34 4.36
C THR A 70 -14.68 7.81 3.92
N SER A 71 -14.80 8.93 3.20
CA SER A 71 -16.09 9.36 2.65
C SER A 71 -16.61 8.34 1.63
N GLY A 72 -17.93 8.11 1.62
CA GLY A 72 -18.58 6.98 0.93
C GLY A 72 -18.29 6.86 -0.57
N ASP A 73 -17.87 7.94 -1.23
CA ASP A 73 -17.54 7.96 -2.66
C ASP A 73 -16.08 7.57 -2.98
N SER A 74 -15.21 7.46 -1.96
CA SER A 74 -13.75 7.28 -2.16
C SER A 74 -13.26 5.83 -1.96
N VAL A 75 -14.16 4.91 -1.62
CA VAL A 75 -13.81 3.50 -1.37
C VAL A 75 -14.75 2.57 -2.15
N THR A 76 -14.27 2.07 -3.28
CA THR A 76 -15.01 1.08 -4.09
C THR A 76 -14.53 -0.32 -3.76
N GLY A 77 -15.47 -1.21 -3.41
CA GLY A 77 -15.21 -2.63 -3.15
C GLY A 77 -15.95 -3.50 -4.14
N GLU A 78 -15.26 -4.09 -5.11
CA GLU A 78 -15.86 -5.03 -6.06
C GLU A 78 -15.47 -6.46 -5.68
N GLN A 79 -16.47 -7.30 -5.43
CA GLN A 79 -16.26 -8.71 -5.14
C GLN A 79 -16.44 -9.52 -6.44
N ASP A 80 -15.39 -10.21 -6.85
CA ASP A 80 -15.45 -11.17 -7.95
C ASP A 80 -15.97 -12.54 -7.42
N PRO A 81 -16.71 -13.31 -8.24
CA PRO A 81 -17.23 -14.62 -7.86
C PRO A 81 -16.17 -15.62 -7.35
N ARG A 82 -14.88 -15.41 -7.66
CA ARG A 82 -13.77 -16.28 -7.25
C ARG A 82 -13.19 -15.92 -5.88
N GLY A 83 -13.84 -15.04 -5.11
CA GLY A 83 -13.42 -14.71 -3.74
C GLY A 83 -12.28 -13.68 -3.64
N LEU A 84 -12.02 -12.96 -4.74
CA LEU A 84 -11.15 -11.78 -4.77
C LEU A 84 -12.00 -10.53 -4.59
N ILE A 85 -11.62 -9.67 -3.64
CA ILE A 85 -12.17 -8.32 -3.49
C ILE A 85 -11.11 -7.33 -3.94
N ARG A 86 -11.49 -6.40 -4.82
CA ARG A 86 -10.68 -5.24 -5.17
C ARG A 86 -11.15 -4.04 -4.36
N ILE A 87 -10.23 -3.37 -3.69
CA ILE A 87 -10.51 -2.20 -2.88
C ILE A 87 -9.65 -1.05 -3.39
N ILE A 88 -10.30 0.00 -3.88
CA ILE A 88 -9.61 1.25 -4.26
C ILE A 88 -9.75 2.22 -3.09
N VAL A 89 -8.65 2.87 -2.74
CA VAL A 89 -8.59 3.86 -1.66
C VAL A 89 -7.74 5.03 -2.14
N SER A 90 -8.29 6.24 -2.02
CA SER A 90 -7.54 7.48 -2.26
C SER A 90 -7.46 8.29 -0.99
N GLY A 91 -6.42 9.10 -0.85
CA GLY A 91 -6.24 9.93 0.34
C GLY A 91 -5.12 10.94 0.19
N VAL A 92 -4.78 11.57 1.30
CA VAL A 92 -3.70 12.54 1.38
C VAL A 92 -2.52 11.95 2.13
N VAL A 93 -1.32 12.29 1.70
CA VAL A 93 -0.08 11.94 2.40
C VAL A 93 0.38 13.15 3.19
N HIS A 94 0.57 12.94 4.48
CA HIS A 94 1.16 13.91 5.37
C HIS A 94 2.60 13.53 5.69
N GLN A 95 3.41 14.54 5.98
CA GLN A 95 4.68 14.36 6.66
C GLN A 95 4.70 15.33 7.84
N ILE A 96 4.83 14.78 9.05
CA ILE A 96 4.65 15.52 10.31
C ILE A 96 3.24 16.13 10.36
N SER A 97 3.11 17.44 10.14
CA SER A 97 1.86 18.20 10.18
C SER A 97 1.48 18.82 8.83
N ASN A 98 2.26 18.57 7.78
CA ASN A 98 2.07 19.16 6.47
C ASN A 98 1.48 18.14 5.51
N CYS A 99 0.43 18.53 4.78
CA CYS A 99 -0.04 17.78 3.62
C CYS A 99 0.99 17.94 2.51
N ILE A 100 1.67 16.84 2.15
CA ILE A 100 2.75 16.85 1.16
C ILE A 100 2.29 16.35 -0.20
N GLY A 101 1.12 15.70 -0.28
CA GLY A 101 0.67 15.07 -1.50
C GLY A 101 -0.62 14.26 -1.36
N VAL A 102 -0.89 13.48 -2.40
CA VAL A 102 -2.03 12.55 -2.48
C VAL A 102 -1.53 11.15 -2.79
N PHE A 103 -2.34 10.14 -2.47
CA PHE A 103 -2.07 8.77 -2.86
C PHE A 103 -3.32 8.06 -3.35
N ASP A 104 -3.09 7.06 -4.18
CA ASP A 104 -4.07 6.07 -4.61
C ASP A 104 -3.53 4.67 -4.32
N CYS A 105 -4.37 3.80 -3.79
CA CYS A 105 -4.05 2.40 -3.54
C CYS A 105 -5.14 1.49 -4.08
N LEU A 106 -4.76 0.53 -4.91
CA LEU A 106 -5.59 -0.59 -5.30
C LEU A 106 -5.10 -1.84 -4.56
N PHE A 107 -5.94 -2.37 -3.67
CA PHE A 107 -5.72 -3.62 -2.96
C PHE A 107 -6.47 -4.76 -3.64
N GLY A 108 -5.79 -5.88 -3.83
CA GLY A 108 -6.42 -7.18 -4.07
C GLY A 108 -6.41 -7.97 -2.78
N VAL A 109 -7.58 -8.32 -2.26
CA VAL A 109 -7.74 -9.07 -1.00
C VAL A 109 -8.46 -10.38 -1.31
N VAL A 110 -7.91 -11.49 -0.83
CA VAL A 110 -8.47 -12.83 -1.10
C VAL A 110 -8.85 -13.49 0.22
N LYS A 111 -10.02 -14.12 0.24
CA LYS A 111 -10.49 -14.90 1.39
C LYS A 111 -9.61 -16.13 1.59
N VAL A 112 -9.28 -16.44 2.83
CA VAL A 112 -8.63 -17.71 3.17
C VAL A 112 -9.71 -18.81 3.13
N PRO A 113 -9.54 -19.90 2.35
CA PRO A 113 -10.60 -20.90 2.14
C PRO A 113 -11.21 -21.50 3.42
N ASP A 114 -10.41 -21.65 4.48
CA ASP A 114 -10.79 -22.35 5.72
C ASP A 114 -11.17 -21.42 6.89
N TYR A 115 -11.04 -20.10 6.72
CA TYR A 115 -11.27 -19.13 7.78
C TYR A 115 -12.04 -17.92 7.26
N ASP A 116 -12.82 -17.25 8.11
CA ASP A 116 -13.40 -15.95 7.76
C ASP A 116 -12.37 -14.80 7.88
N LEU A 117 -11.17 -15.08 7.36
CA LEU A 117 -10.02 -14.20 7.37
C LEU A 117 -9.68 -13.79 5.94
N TRP A 118 -9.29 -12.54 5.78
CA TRP A 118 -8.93 -11.95 4.51
C TRP A 118 -7.46 -11.54 4.54
N LYS A 119 -6.73 -11.83 3.47
CA LYS A 119 -5.31 -11.48 3.35
C LYS A 119 -5.06 -10.71 2.07
N ILE A 120 -4.12 -9.78 2.14
CA ILE A 120 -3.73 -8.94 1.01
C ILE A 120 -2.88 -9.76 0.05
N LYS A 121 -3.30 -9.82 -1.21
CA LYS A 121 -2.65 -10.54 -2.30
C LYS A 121 -1.86 -9.61 -3.22
N SER A 122 -2.36 -8.39 -3.42
CA SER A 122 -1.67 -7.40 -4.24
C SER A 122 -1.92 -5.98 -3.76
N ILE A 123 -0.94 -5.12 -3.97
CA ILE A 123 -1.03 -3.67 -3.74
C ILE A 123 -0.47 -2.97 -4.98
N HIS A 124 -1.23 -2.05 -5.54
CA HIS A 124 -0.70 -1.03 -6.44
C HIS A 124 -0.86 0.32 -5.76
N MET A 125 0.25 0.93 -5.38
CA MET A 125 0.29 2.19 -4.65
C MET A 125 0.90 3.26 -5.54
N LYS A 126 0.22 4.40 -5.67
CA LYS A 126 0.71 5.59 -6.37
C LYS A 126 0.71 6.75 -5.39
N ILE A 127 1.83 7.45 -5.30
CA ILE A 127 2.01 8.60 -4.41
C ILE A 127 2.45 9.78 -5.27
N HIS A 128 1.73 10.89 -5.16
CA HIS A 128 2.07 12.14 -5.82
C HIS A 128 2.37 13.19 -4.76
N VAL A 129 3.65 13.54 -4.61
CA VAL A 129 4.13 14.56 -3.68
C VAL A 129 4.26 15.88 -4.44
N ASN A 130 3.62 16.93 -3.94
CA ASN A 130 3.60 18.27 -4.54
C ASN A 130 4.62 19.23 -3.92
N SER A 131 5.22 18.85 -2.79
CA SER A 131 6.24 19.62 -2.09
C SER A 131 7.64 19.04 -2.34
N PRO A 132 8.72 19.85 -2.23
CA PRO A 132 10.08 19.38 -2.37
C PRO A 132 10.50 18.58 -1.12
N THR A 133 9.95 17.38 -0.97
CA THR A 133 10.29 16.44 0.09
C THR A 133 11.33 15.44 -0.42
N SER A 134 12.28 15.04 0.43
CA SER A 134 13.29 14.01 0.10
C SER A 134 12.76 12.58 0.17
N GLY A 135 11.49 12.34 -0.17
CA GLY A 135 10.93 10.99 -0.19
C GLY A 135 11.65 10.16 -1.25
N ASN A 136 12.19 9.00 -0.86
CA ASN A 136 12.92 8.13 -1.76
C ASN A 136 12.31 6.73 -1.70
N LEU A 137 11.80 6.22 -2.81
CA LEU A 137 11.47 4.80 -2.87
C LEU A 137 12.80 4.05 -2.96
N ALA A 138 13.30 3.58 -1.83
CA ALA A 138 14.47 2.71 -1.84
C ALA A 138 14.18 1.53 -2.79
N PRO A 139 15.03 1.25 -3.79
CA PRO A 139 14.84 0.10 -4.65
C PRO A 139 14.94 -1.15 -3.79
N VAL A 140 13.81 -1.84 -3.58
CA VAL A 140 13.83 -3.18 -2.98
C VAL A 140 14.43 -4.10 -4.02
N SER A 141 15.45 -4.85 -3.58
CA SER A 141 16.35 -5.71 -4.35
C SER A 141 15.79 -6.14 -5.71
N GLN A 142 16.42 -5.68 -6.80
CA GLN A 142 16.16 -6.19 -8.14
C GLN A 142 16.29 -7.72 -8.11
N VAL A 143 15.20 -8.44 -8.35
CA VAL A 143 15.28 -9.84 -8.74
C VAL A 143 15.96 -9.85 -10.12
N PRO A 144 16.99 -10.71 -10.35
CA PRO A 144 17.74 -10.69 -11.59
C PRO A 144 16.78 -10.82 -12.77
N SER A 145 16.96 -9.97 -13.78
CA SER A 145 16.34 -10.11 -15.09
C SER A 145 16.53 -11.55 -15.54
N ILE A 146 15.49 -12.37 -15.46
CA ILE A 146 15.47 -13.64 -16.17
C ILE A 146 15.26 -13.24 -17.62
N CYS A 147 16.36 -13.15 -18.36
CA CYS A 147 16.31 -13.16 -19.82
C CYS A 147 15.50 -14.41 -20.24
N LEU A 148 14.36 -14.17 -20.89
CA LEU A 148 13.72 -15.13 -21.77
C LEU A 148 14.14 -14.80 -23.19
#